data_AF-A0A7X2MHW8-F1
#
_entry.id   AF-A0A7X2MHW8-F1
#
_cell.length_a   1.000
_cell.length_b   1.000
_cell.length_c   1.000
_cell.angle_alpha   90.00
_cell.angle_beta   90.00
_cell.angle_gamma   90.00
#
_symmetry.space_group_name_H-M   'P 1'
#
loop_
_entity.id
_entity.type
_entity.pdbx_description
1 polymer ?
#
loop_
_entity_poly.entity_id
_entity_poly.type
_entity_poly.pdbx_seq_one_letter_code
_entity_poly.pdbx_strand_id
1 'polypeptide(L)'
;MCNKEVKFKAFLDYAMSIDADYIAMGHYAQLRRDEDGRVHLLRGADDNKDQTYFLSQLSQEQLQKVMFPIGHLQKSEVRRIAEEAGL
;
A
#
# COMPACT_ATOMS: atom_id res chain seq x y z
N MET A 1 13.37 -4.58 13.29
CA MET A 1 12.58 -3.38 13.62
C MET A 1 13.35 -2.13 13.19
N CYS A 2 12.96 -1.47 12.09
CA CYS A 2 13.54 -0.18 11.66
C CYS A 2 12.67 0.64 10.66
N ASN A 3 11.50 0.15 10.21
CA ASN A 3 10.77 0.80 9.09
C ASN A 3 9.44 1.49 9.44
N LYS A 4 8.92 1.30 10.65
CA LYS A 4 7.51 1.61 10.96
C LYS A 4 7.21 3.09 11.18
N GLU A 5 8.04 3.76 11.99
CA GLU A 5 7.84 5.17 12.37
C GLU A 5 8.52 6.14 11.41
N VAL A 6 9.67 5.76 10.84
CA VAL A 6 10.53 6.74 10.16
C VAL A 6 10.21 6.87 8.68
N LYS A 7 9.99 5.77 7.96
CA LYS A 7 9.85 5.84 6.49
C LYS A 7 8.43 6.15 6.05
N PHE A 8 7.45 5.40 6.54
CA PHE A 8 6.07 5.60 6.09
C PHE A 8 5.52 6.94 6.56
N LYS A 9 5.67 7.26 7.85
CA LYS A 9 5.17 8.51 8.41
C LYS A 9 5.86 9.71 7.78
N ALA A 10 7.19 9.74 7.74
CA ALA A 10 7.90 10.88 7.12
C ALA A 10 7.60 11.00 5.61
N PHE A 11 7.42 9.89 4.90
CA PHE A 11 7.05 9.93 3.49
C PHE A 11 5.62 10.44 3.29
N LEU A 12 4.68 10.01 4.13
CA LEU A 12 3.31 10.52 4.10
C LEU A 12 3.27 12.00 4.47
N ASP A 13 3.95 12.42 5.53
CA ASP A 13 4.02 13.81 5.98
C ASP A 13 4.60 14.70 4.87
N TYR A 14 5.67 14.24 4.20
CA TYR A 14 6.23 14.92 3.03
C TYR A 14 5.23 14.99 1.87
N ALA A 15 4.55 13.89 1.54
CA ALA A 15 3.56 13.88 0.47
C ALA A 15 2.40 14.84 0.77
N MET A 16 1.94 14.91 2.02
CA MET A 16 0.92 15.87 2.44
C MET A 16 1.46 17.32 2.40
N SER A 17 2.75 17.54 2.65
CA SER A 17 3.36 18.88 2.56
C SER A 17 3.46 19.43 1.13
N ILE A 18 3.34 18.57 0.11
CA ILE A 18 3.32 18.94 -1.30
C ILE A 18 1.90 18.88 -1.91
N ASP A 19 0.87 18.91 -1.05
CA ASP A 19 -0.56 18.85 -1.42
C ASP A 19 -0.94 17.59 -2.23
N ALA A 20 -0.26 16.46 -2.00
CA ALA A 20 -0.67 15.19 -2.60
C ALA A 20 -1.97 14.66 -1.97
N ASP A 21 -2.89 14.16 -2.79
CA ASP A 21 -4.12 13.53 -2.28
C ASP A 21 -3.85 12.16 -1.63
N TYR A 22 -2.94 11.39 -2.25
CA TYR A 22 -2.62 10.00 -1.90
C TYR A 22 -1.13 9.68 -2.14
N ILE A 23 -0.62 8.67 -1.42
CA ILE A 23 0.64 8.00 -1.75
C ILE A 23 0.37 6.58 -2.28
N ALA A 24 0.99 6.23 -3.41
CA ALA A 24 0.95 4.87 -3.94
C ALA A 24 2.24 4.13 -3.60
N MET A 25 2.14 2.90 -3.11
CA MET A 25 3.28 2.04 -2.82
C MET A 25 3.11 0.67 -3.45
N GLY A 26 4.23 0.07 -3.85
CA GLY A 26 4.29 -1.30 -4.40
C GLY A 26 4.15 -2.39 -3.34
N HIS A 27 3.25 -2.22 -2.37
CA HIS A 27 2.97 -3.22 -1.36
C HIS A 27 1.92 -4.24 -1.83
N TYR A 28 2.15 -5.51 -1.51
CA TYR A 28 1.18 -6.59 -1.71
C TYR A 28 0.19 -6.62 -0.55
N ALA A 29 -0.73 -5.67 -0.57
CA ALA A 29 -1.86 -5.55 0.35
C ALA A 29 -3.02 -4.85 -0.37
N GLN A 30 -4.23 -5.03 0.12
CA GLN A 30 -5.42 -4.43 -0.47
C GLN A 30 -6.13 -3.52 0.54
N LEU A 31 -6.88 -2.56 0.02
CA LEU A 31 -7.70 -1.65 0.82
C LEU A 31 -9.14 -1.76 0.36
N ARG A 32 -10.06 -1.83 1.31
CA ARG A 32 -11.50 -1.79 1.03
C ARG A 32 -12.15 -0.77 1.92
N ARG A 33 -12.90 0.17 1.33
CA ARG A 33 -13.74 1.10 2.07
C ARG A 33 -15.12 0.48 2.29
N ASP A 34 -15.61 0.52 3.52
CA ASP A 34 -16.98 0.12 3.84
C ASP A 34 -17.97 1.28 3.67
N GLU A 35 -19.25 1.01 3.94
CA GLU A 35 -20.36 1.95 3.83
C GLU A 35 -20.24 3.12 4.81
N ASP A 36 -19.63 2.91 5.97
CA ASP A 36 -19.35 3.94 6.99
C ASP A 36 -18.12 4.80 6.63
N GLY A 37 -17.48 4.53 5.49
CA GLY A 37 -16.30 5.23 5.01
C GLY A 37 -15.01 4.77 5.68
N ARG A 38 -15.03 3.72 6.50
CA ARG A 38 -13.85 3.13 7.13
C ARG A 38 -13.11 2.24 6.13
N VAL A 39 -11.84 2.56 5.90
CA VAL A 39 -10.91 1.73 5.12
C VAL A 39 -10.40 0.57 5.96
N HIS A 40 -10.43 -0.62 5.38
CA HIS A 40 -9.96 -1.88 5.94
C HIS A 40 -8.72 -2.34 5.18
N LEU A 41 -7.70 -2.76 5.93
CA LEU A 41 -6.52 -3.41 5.38
C LEU A 41 -6.82 -4.90 5.16
N LEU A 42 -6.66 -5.35 3.91
CA LEU A 42 -6.90 -6.72 3.48
C LEU A 42 -5.61 -7.33 2.94
N ARG A 43 -5.52 -8.67 2.98
CA ARG A 43 -4.39 -9.41 2.43
C ARG A 43 -4.23 -9.17 0.93
N GLY A 44 -2.99 -9.18 0.46
CA GLY A 44 -2.68 -9.24 -0.96
C GLY A 44 -3.24 -10.53 -1.59
N ALA A 45 -3.46 -10.51 -2.90
CA ALA A 45 -3.90 -11.70 -3.65
C ALA A 45 -2.82 -12.80 -3.72
N ASP A 46 -1.54 -12.41 -3.56
CA ASP A 46 -0.40 -13.31 -3.44
C ASP A 46 -0.09 -13.59 -1.97
N ASP A 47 -0.60 -14.69 -1.42
CA ASP A 47 -0.36 -15.07 -0.01
C ASP A 47 1.14 -15.22 0.32
N ASN A 48 1.98 -15.60 -0.66
CA ASN A 48 3.43 -15.72 -0.45
C ASN A 48 4.15 -14.37 -0.43
N LYS A 49 3.49 -13.31 -0.89
CA LYS A 49 4.01 -11.95 -0.90
C LYS A 49 3.19 -11.00 -0.04
N ASP A 50 2.15 -11.47 0.64
CA ASP A 50 1.34 -10.64 1.51
C ASP A 50 2.19 -9.82 2.49
N GLN A 51 1.96 -8.52 2.50
CA GLN A 51 2.70 -7.56 3.31
C GLN A 51 1.84 -6.91 4.38
N THR A 52 0.60 -7.41 4.61
CA THR A 52 -0.27 -6.85 5.65
C THR A 52 0.34 -6.94 7.03
N TYR A 53 1.19 -7.93 7.31
CA TYR A 53 1.90 -8.01 8.60
C TYR A 53 2.75 -6.76 8.89
N PHE A 54 3.44 -6.23 7.88
CA PHE A 54 4.26 -5.02 8.02
C PHE A 54 3.40 -3.75 8.12
N LEU A 55 2.20 -3.78 7.53
CA LEU A 55 1.26 -2.66 7.45
C LEU A 55 0.22 -2.66 8.58
N SER A 56 0.06 -3.78 9.30
CA SER A 56 0.02 -3.88 10.76
C SER A 56 -0.74 -2.84 11.54
N GLN A 57 -0.12 -1.69 11.51
CA GLN A 57 -0.12 -0.68 12.53
C GLN A 57 -0.29 0.71 11.92
N LEU A 58 -0.61 0.75 10.63
CA LEU A 58 -1.12 1.95 10.00
C LEU A 58 -2.42 2.34 10.70
N SER A 59 -2.47 3.60 11.10
CA SER A 59 -3.68 4.21 11.61
C SER A 59 -4.73 4.35 10.52
N GLN A 60 -5.98 4.59 10.94
CA GLN A 60 -7.06 4.82 10.00
C GLN A 60 -6.82 6.04 9.10
N GLU A 61 -6.28 7.12 9.66
CA GLU A 61 -5.94 8.34 8.92
C GLU A 61 -4.91 8.07 7.83
N GLN A 62 -3.90 7.27 8.15
CA GLN A 62 -2.89 6.83 7.18
C GLN A 62 -3.51 5.97 6.08
N LEU A 63 -4.36 5.00 6.43
CA LEU A 63 -5.02 4.11 5.46
C LEU A 63 -5.91 4.86 4.46
N GLN A 64 -6.50 5.99 4.85
CA GLN A 64 -7.32 6.84 3.95
C GLN A 64 -6.49 7.57 2.89
N LYS A 65 -5.17 7.67 3.07
CA LYS A 65 -4.26 8.44 2.23
C LYS A 65 -3.29 7.59 1.44
N VAL A 66 -3.47 6.27 1.41
CA VAL A 66 -2.57 5.35 0.72
C VAL A 66 -3.28 4.48 -0.32
N MET A 67 -2.52 4.05 -1.32
CA MET A 67 -2.95 3.15 -2.38
C MET A 67 -1.92 2.01 -2.54
N PHE A 68 -2.43 0.81 -2.83
CA PHE A 68 -1.63 -0.38 -3.11
C PHE A 68 -1.97 -0.96 -4.48
N PRO A 69 -1.43 -0.38 -5.58
CA PRO A 69 -1.87 -0.70 -6.94
C PRO A 69 -1.67 -2.16 -7.33
N ILE A 70 -0.66 -2.82 -6.74
CA ILE A 70 -0.31 -4.21 -7.08
C ILE A 70 -0.92 -5.26 -6.14
N GLY A 71 -1.72 -4.83 -5.16
CA GLY A 71 -2.25 -5.71 -4.12
C GLY A 71 -3.12 -6.86 -4.63
N HIS A 72 -3.72 -6.69 -5.80
CA HIS A 72 -4.59 -7.69 -6.45
C HIS A 72 -3.83 -8.62 -7.41
N LEU A 73 -2.53 -8.40 -7.63
CA LEU A 73 -1.72 -9.12 -8.61
C LEU A 73 -0.86 -10.18 -7.93
N GLN A 74 -0.58 -11.25 -8.67
CA GLN A 74 0.48 -12.18 -8.30
C GLN A 74 1.86 -11.58 -8.62
N LYS A 75 2.91 -12.01 -7.91
CA LYS A 75 4.26 -11.50 -8.21
C LYS A 75 4.74 -11.79 -9.62
N SER A 76 4.38 -12.97 -10.14
CA SER A 76 4.66 -13.34 -11.53
C SER A 76 4.01 -12.39 -12.52
N GLU A 77 2.79 -11.95 -12.25
CA GLU A 77 2.06 -11.03 -13.11
C GLU A 77 2.68 -9.63 -13.10
N VAL A 78 3.07 -9.12 -11.94
CA VAL A 78 3.81 -7.84 -11.85
C VAL A 78 5.11 -7.87 -12.65
N ARG A 79 5.83 -9.00 -12.63
CA ARG A 79 7.06 -9.17 -13.44
C ARG A 79 6.76 -9.18 -14.94
N ARG A 80 5.70 -9.89 -15.35
CA ARG A 80 5.25 -9.92 -16.74
C ARG A 80 4.87 -8.53 -17.24
N ILE A 81 4.10 -7.77 -16.46
CA ILE A 81 3.70 -6.40 -16.81
C ILE A 81 4.93 -5.49 -16.95
N ALA A 82 5.93 -5.62 -16.07
CA ALA A 82 7.17 -4.86 -16.16
C ALA A 82 7.94 -5.20 -17.45
N GLU A 83 8.08 -6.48 -17.78
CA GLU A 83 8.76 -6.94 -19.00
C GLU A 83 8.04 -6.44 -20.26
N GLU A 84 6.71 -6.51 -20.31
CA GLU A 84 5.89 -6.00 -21.41
C GLU A 84 6.01 -4.47 -21.59
N ALA A 85 6.26 -3.75 -20.50
CA ALA A 85 6.49 -2.31 -20.49
C ALA A 85 7.95 -1.91 -20.75
N GLY A 86 8.88 -2.87 -20.84
CA GLY A 86 10.31 -2.61 -21.00
C GLY A 86 11.00 -2.03 -19.76
N LEU A 87 10.52 -2.38 -18.56
CA LEU A 87 11.03 -1.92 -17.25
C LEU A 87 11.81 -2.99 -16.50
#